data_AF-A0A522N2H1-F1
#
_entry.id   AF-A0A522N2H1-F1
#
_cell.length_a   1.000
_cell.length_b   1.000
_cell.length_c   1.000
_cell.angle_alpha   90.00
_cell.angle_beta   90.00
_cell.angle_gamma   90.00
#
_symmetry.space_group_name_H-M   'P 1'
#
loop_
_entity.id
_entity.type
_entity.pdbx_description
1 polymer ?
#
loop_
_entity_poly.entity_id
_entity_poly.type
_entity_poly.pdbx_seq_one_letter_code
_entity_poly.pdbx_strand_id
1 'polypeptide(L)'
;MAARERMMSAHHMMGIQAPTDKELTTLLVYLQRYAQIPLNKATAKELDTPAGRAFSETCSQCHALPDPAQHIAADWPGVVLRMKHNMVALGKPAPAPSTLDAIEAYLQKYAKPSGKGGA
;
A
#
# COMPACT_ATOMS: atom_id res chain seq x y z
N MET A 1 -33.90 5.43 14.50
CA MET A 1 -33.81 4.06 13.94
C MET A 1 -34.32 3.97 12.49
N ALA A 2 -35.27 4.81 12.04
CA ALA A 2 -35.81 4.76 10.67
C ALA A 2 -34.88 5.24 9.52
N ALA A 3 -33.81 6.00 9.80
CA ALA A 3 -32.91 6.52 8.76
C ALA A 3 -31.91 5.46 8.25
N ARG A 4 -31.54 4.48 9.09
CA ARG A 4 -30.64 3.38 8.72
C ARG A 4 -31.34 2.33 7.87
N GLU A 5 -32.62 2.09 8.09
CA GLU A 5 -33.40 1.09 7.35
C GLU A 5 -33.70 1.53 5.91
N ARG A 6 -33.86 2.85 5.67
CA ARG A 6 -34.07 3.39 4.30
C ARG A 6 -32.84 3.32 3.40
N MET A 7 -31.63 3.12 3.95
CA MET A 7 -30.42 2.89 3.14
C MET A 7 -30.21 1.42 2.78
N MET A 8 -30.93 0.48 3.41
CA MET A 8 -30.77 -0.95 3.14
C MET A 8 -31.55 -1.45 1.90
N SER A 9 -32.36 -0.63 1.23
CA SER A 9 -33.00 -1.02 -0.04
C SER A 9 -32.06 -0.96 -1.26
N ALA A 10 -30.78 -0.61 -1.07
CA ALA A 10 -29.76 -0.56 -2.12
C ALA A 10 -28.85 -1.81 -2.17
N HIS A 11 -29.21 -2.92 -1.50
CA HIS A 11 -28.41 -4.15 -1.42
C HIS A 11 -28.29 -4.95 -2.73
N HIS A 12 -28.64 -4.39 -3.88
CA HIS A 12 -28.51 -5.01 -5.19
C HIS A 12 -27.99 -4.00 -6.22
N MET A 13 -26.76 -3.50 -6.02
CA MET A 13 -26.01 -2.94 -7.13
C MET A 13 -25.44 -4.12 -7.92
N MET A 14 -25.97 -4.41 -9.13
CA MET A 14 -25.43 -5.42 -10.06
C MET A 14 -25.32 -6.86 -9.50
N GLY A 15 -26.24 -7.29 -8.62
CA GLY A 15 -26.21 -8.65 -8.04
C GLY A 15 -25.08 -8.88 -7.03
N ILE A 16 -24.38 -7.82 -6.62
CA ILE A 16 -23.36 -7.88 -5.57
C ILE A 16 -24.04 -7.64 -4.22
N GLN A 17 -24.04 -8.68 -3.37
CA GLN A 17 -24.56 -8.58 -2.01
C GLN A 17 -23.59 -7.79 -1.12
N ALA A 18 -24.08 -6.75 -0.44
CA ALA A 18 -23.26 -6.02 0.52
C ALA A 18 -23.02 -6.87 1.79
N PRO A 19 -21.89 -6.67 2.49
CA PRO A 19 -21.62 -7.38 3.75
C PRO A 19 -22.67 -7.06 4.81
N THR A 20 -23.04 -8.06 5.61
CA THR A 20 -23.78 -7.85 6.87
C THR A 20 -22.94 -7.02 7.86
N ASP A 21 -23.56 -6.43 8.88
CA ASP A 21 -22.84 -5.62 9.89
C ASP A 21 -21.69 -6.40 10.58
N LYS A 22 -21.87 -7.71 10.79
CA LYS A 22 -20.84 -8.59 11.37
C LYS A 22 -19.68 -8.83 10.41
N GLU A 23 -19.98 -9.06 9.14
CA GLU A 23 -18.96 -9.23 8.10
C GLU A 23 -18.21 -7.92 7.87
N LEU A 24 -18.92 -6.79 7.78
CA LEU A 24 -18.31 -5.48 7.66
C LEU A 24 -17.36 -5.20 8.82
N THR A 25 -17.78 -5.49 10.05
CA THR A 25 -16.91 -5.36 11.24
C THR A 25 -15.65 -6.22 11.11
N THR A 26 -15.80 -7.47 10.65
CA THR A 26 -14.68 -8.39 10.44
C THR A 26 -13.70 -7.86 9.38
N LEU A 27 -14.22 -7.36 8.26
CA LEU A 27 -13.43 -6.76 7.18
C LEU A 27 -12.67 -5.52 7.67
N LEU A 28 -13.33 -4.65 8.43
CA LEU A 28 -12.71 -3.44 8.98
C LEU A 28 -11.57 -3.78 9.93
N VAL A 29 -11.76 -4.71 10.86
CA VAL A 29 -10.69 -5.15 11.79
C VAL A 29 -9.51 -5.74 11.02
N TYR A 30 -9.78 -6.55 9.99
CA TYR A 30 -8.74 -7.12 9.15
C TYR A 30 -7.94 -6.03 8.41
N LEU A 31 -8.64 -5.12 7.73
CA LEU A 31 -8.00 -4.05 6.96
C LEU A 31 -7.23 -3.08 7.85
N GLN A 32 -7.77 -2.71 9.02
CA GLN A 32 -7.04 -1.88 9.98
C GLN A 32 -5.72 -2.50 10.45
N ARG A 33 -5.62 -3.84 10.45
CA ARG A 33 -4.41 -4.56 10.86
C ARG A 33 -3.43 -4.84 9.72
N TYR A 34 -3.94 -5.12 8.52
CA TYR A 34 -3.13 -5.69 7.44
C TYR A 34 -3.11 -4.87 6.14
N ALA A 35 -3.91 -3.80 6.04
CA ALA A 35 -3.87 -2.95 4.86
C ALA A 35 -2.53 -2.20 4.73
N GLN A 36 -2.32 -1.63 3.55
CA GLN A 36 -1.21 -0.71 3.33
C GLN A 36 -1.31 0.49 4.28
N ILE A 37 -0.20 0.83 4.90
CA ILE A 37 -0.03 2.02 5.73
C ILE A 37 0.47 3.14 4.82
N PRO A 38 -0.27 4.26 4.70
CA PRO A 38 0.18 5.39 3.90
C PRO A 38 1.33 6.13 4.60
N LEU A 39 2.35 6.51 3.84
CA LEU A 39 3.46 7.32 4.34
C LEU A 39 2.97 8.70 4.78
N ASN A 40 3.30 9.10 6.01
CA ASN A 40 3.18 10.49 6.42
C ASN A 40 4.31 11.33 5.81
N LYS A 41 4.00 12.07 4.74
CA LYS A 41 4.98 12.90 4.02
C LYS A 41 5.59 14.02 4.89
N ALA A 42 4.88 14.51 5.91
CA ALA A 42 5.38 15.57 6.79
C ALA A 42 6.57 15.12 7.66
N THR A 43 6.70 13.81 7.89
CA THR A 43 7.76 13.20 8.71
C THR A 43 8.67 12.29 7.90
N ALA A 44 8.49 12.21 6.58
CA ALA A 44 9.28 11.36 5.70
C ALA A 44 10.72 11.89 5.59
N LYS A 45 11.69 10.98 5.63
CA LYS A 45 13.12 11.30 5.57
C LYS A 45 13.59 11.29 4.12
N GLU A 46 14.33 12.31 3.70
CA GLU A 46 15.03 12.35 2.40
C GLU A 46 14.11 12.13 1.17
N LEU A 47 12.81 12.45 1.29
CA LEU A 47 11.85 12.31 0.20
C LEU A 47 12.16 13.26 -0.98
N ASP A 48 12.91 14.34 -0.72
CA ASP A 48 13.39 15.32 -1.67
C ASP A 48 14.72 14.94 -2.36
N THR A 49 15.33 13.81 -2.01
CA THR A 49 16.49 13.29 -2.74
C THR A 49 16.06 12.70 -4.09
N PRO A 50 16.97 12.48 -5.06
CA PRO A 50 16.63 11.80 -6.30
C PRO A 50 15.96 10.43 -6.09
N ALA A 51 16.45 9.62 -5.13
CA ALA A 51 15.84 8.34 -4.80
C ALA A 51 14.46 8.49 -4.14
N GLY A 52 14.31 9.44 -3.21
CA GLY A 52 13.03 9.77 -2.59
C GLY A 52 11.98 10.26 -3.57
N ARG A 53 12.37 11.08 -4.56
CA ARG A 53 11.49 11.53 -5.64
C ARG A 53 11.11 10.37 -6.56
N ALA A 54 12.06 9.54 -6.99
CA ALA A 54 11.79 8.36 -7.79
C ALA A 54 10.77 7.44 -7.10
N PHE A 55 10.94 7.21 -5.80
CA PHE A 55 9.98 6.48 -4.96
C PHE A 55 8.61 7.15 -4.90
N SER A 56 8.56 8.44 -4.54
CA SER A 56 7.31 9.19 -4.40
C SER A 56 6.51 9.20 -5.71
N GLU A 57 7.15 9.58 -6.81
CA GLU A 57 6.52 9.77 -8.12
C GLU A 57 6.12 8.44 -8.77
N THR A 58 6.87 7.36 -8.52
CA THR A 58 6.54 6.04 -9.07
C THR A 58 5.45 5.35 -8.26
N CYS A 59 5.58 5.30 -6.94
CA CYS A 59 4.72 4.49 -6.10
C CYS A 59 3.38 5.15 -5.76
N SER A 60 3.22 6.46 -6.00
CA SER A 60 1.94 7.17 -5.79
C SER A 60 1.09 7.32 -7.05
N GLN A 61 1.41 6.62 -8.16
CA GLN A 61 0.65 6.77 -9.41
C GLN A 61 -0.75 6.14 -9.38
N CYS A 62 -0.95 5.15 -8.50
CA CYS A 62 -2.18 4.35 -8.49
C CYS A 62 -2.93 4.42 -7.15
N HIS A 63 -2.22 4.53 -6.03
CA HIS A 63 -2.78 4.56 -4.68
C HIS A 63 -1.88 5.39 -3.76
N ALA A 64 -2.19 5.43 -2.46
CA ALA A 64 -1.37 6.12 -1.48
C ALA A 64 0.08 5.58 -1.47
N LEU A 65 1.03 6.47 -1.21
CA LEU A 65 2.45 6.13 -1.13
C LEU A 65 2.68 5.22 0.09
N PRO A 66 3.28 4.02 -0.05
CA PRO A 66 3.49 3.10 1.08
C PRO A 66 4.46 3.68 2.11
N ASP A 67 4.24 3.40 3.38
CA ASP A 67 5.26 3.62 4.42
C ASP A 67 6.39 2.58 4.31
N PRO A 68 7.67 2.98 4.09
CA PRO A 68 8.81 2.06 4.08
C PRO A 68 8.91 1.21 5.36
N ALA A 69 8.44 1.71 6.51
CA ALA A 69 8.48 1.00 7.79
C ALA A 69 7.43 -0.12 7.91
N GLN A 70 6.59 -0.35 6.90
CA GLN A 70 5.62 -1.46 6.90
C GLN A 70 6.29 -2.83 6.74
N HIS A 71 7.45 -2.90 6.08
CA HIS A 71 8.18 -4.13 5.79
C HIS A 71 9.63 -4.06 6.27
N ILE A 72 10.27 -5.20 6.50
CA ILE A 72 11.72 -5.25 6.71
C ILE A 72 12.45 -5.08 5.37
N ALA A 73 13.73 -4.68 5.41
CA ALA A 73 14.52 -4.40 4.21
C ALA A 73 14.54 -5.57 3.20
N ALA A 74 14.60 -6.81 3.69
CA ALA A 74 14.65 -8.00 2.85
C ALA A 74 13.36 -8.26 2.04
N ASP A 75 12.22 -7.73 2.48
CA ASP A 75 10.93 -7.95 1.82
C ASP A 75 10.70 -7.00 0.64
N TRP A 76 11.33 -5.82 0.66
CA TRP A 76 11.06 -4.74 -0.29
C TRP A 76 11.33 -5.11 -1.77
N PRO A 77 12.39 -5.85 -2.14
CA PRO A 77 12.58 -6.31 -3.52
C PRO A 77 11.38 -7.13 -4.04
N GLY A 78 10.81 -7.99 -3.19
CA GLY A 78 9.63 -8.77 -3.55
C GLY A 78 8.38 -7.89 -3.74
N VAL A 79 8.21 -6.86 -2.91
CA VAL A 79 7.11 -5.89 -3.04
C VAL A 79 7.25 -5.07 -4.32
N VAL A 80 8.44 -4.55 -4.62
CA VAL A 80 8.70 -3.76 -5.83
C VAL A 80 8.50 -4.58 -7.10
N LEU A 81 8.98 -5.82 -7.13
CA LEU A 81 8.74 -6.75 -8.24
C LEU A 81 7.25 -6.99 -8.49
N ARG A 82 6.48 -7.22 -7.42
CA ARG A 82 5.02 -7.40 -7.53
C ARG A 82 4.34 -6.13 -8.08
N MET A 83 4.75 -4.95 -7.63
CA MET A 83 4.19 -3.69 -8.13
C MET A 83 4.53 -3.44 -9.59
N LYS A 84 5.76 -3.75 -10.02
CA LYS A 84 6.15 -3.71 -11.43
C LYS A 84 5.24 -4.61 -12.29
N HIS A 85 4.96 -5.84 -11.85
CA HIS A 85 4.04 -6.73 -12.57
C HIS A 85 2.62 -6.14 -12.64
N ASN A 86 2.12 -5.55 -11.55
CA ASN A 86 0.81 -4.91 -11.54
C ASN A 86 0.75 -3.68 -12.46
N MET A 87 1.82 -2.87 -12.53
CA MET A 87 1.91 -1.75 -13.46
C MET A 87 1.77 -2.22 -14.91
N VAL A 88 2.50 -3.27 -15.29
CA VAL A 88 2.42 -3.86 -16.64
C VAL A 88 1.02 -4.41 -16.93
N ALA A 89 0.42 -5.13 -15.98
CA ALA A 89 -0.93 -5.67 -16.12
C ALA A 89 -2.00 -4.57 -16.31
N LEU A 90 -1.77 -3.38 -15.75
CA LEU A 90 -2.63 -2.20 -15.93
C LEU A 90 -2.27 -1.36 -17.19
N GLY A 91 -1.33 -1.82 -18.02
CA GLY A 91 -0.88 -1.11 -19.21
C GLY A 91 -0.02 0.13 -18.93
N LYS A 92 0.50 0.27 -17.70
CA LYS A 92 1.46 1.34 -17.37
C LYS A 92 2.87 0.92 -17.82
N PRO A 93 3.68 1.87 -18.31
CA PRO A 93 5.08 1.59 -18.60
C PRO A 93 5.81 1.18 -17.33
N ALA A 94 6.60 0.10 -17.40
CA ALA A 94 7.47 -0.28 -16.30
C ALA A 94 8.58 0.77 -16.13
N PRO A 95 8.95 1.15 -14.89
CA PRO A 95 10.09 2.02 -14.66
C PRO A 95 11.39 1.38 -15.19
N ALA A 96 12.35 2.23 -15.55
CA ALA A 96 13.68 1.76 -15.93
C ALA A 96 14.33 0.98 -14.77
N PRO A 97 15.22 0.00 -15.05
CA PRO A 97 15.91 -0.76 -14.00
C PRO A 97 16.59 0.12 -12.94
N SER A 98 17.30 1.17 -13.36
CA SER A 98 17.95 2.10 -12.44
C SER A 98 16.97 2.88 -11.55
N THR A 99 15.75 3.14 -12.02
CA THR A 99 14.68 3.72 -11.21
C THR A 99 14.20 2.73 -10.16
N LEU A 100 14.03 1.45 -10.52
CA LEU A 100 13.65 0.40 -9.57
C LEU A 100 14.74 0.23 -8.50
N ASP A 101 16.01 0.21 -8.88
CA ASP A 101 17.14 0.10 -7.93
C ASP A 101 17.15 1.27 -6.94
N ALA A 102 16.90 2.51 -7.40
CA ALA A 102 16.83 3.68 -6.53
C ALA A 102 15.63 3.61 -5.55
N ILE A 103 14.50 3.10 -6.02
CA ILE A 103 13.28 2.89 -5.21
C ILE A 103 13.55 1.83 -4.14
N GLU A 104 14.12 0.68 -4.52
CA GLU A 104 14.46 -0.40 -3.60
C GLU A 104 15.45 0.08 -2.55
N ALA A 105 16.49 0.80 -2.94
CA ALA A 105 17.46 1.36 -2.01
C ALA A 105 16.82 2.33 -1.00
N TYR A 106 15.92 3.21 -1.45
CA TYR A 106 15.18 4.11 -0.57
C TYR A 106 14.29 3.34 0.42
N LEU A 107 13.52 2.37 -0.08
CA LEU A 107 12.63 1.55 0.73
C LEU A 107 13.38 0.72 1.77
N GLN A 108 14.51 0.12 1.39
CA GLN A 108 15.38 -0.65 2.28
C GLN A 108 16.03 0.24 3.35
N LYS A 109 16.47 1.44 2.99
CA LYS A 109 17.11 2.39 3.93
C LYS A 109 16.16 2.81 5.07
N TYR A 110 14.87 2.98 4.77
CA TYR A 110 13.85 3.39 5.74
C TYR A 110 12.94 2.26 6.19
N ALA A 111 13.33 1.02 5.92
CA ALA A 111 12.57 -0.16 6.28
C ALA A 111 12.41 -0.31 7.80
N LYS A 112 11.44 -1.13 8.20
CA LYS A 112 11.34 -1.59 9.58
C LYS A 112 12.67 -2.23 10.00
N PRO A 113 13.24 -1.87 11.16
CA PRO A 113 14.37 -2.59 11.69
C PRO A 113 14.02 -4.07 11.80
N SER A 114 14.82 -4.94 11.19
CA SER A 114 14.74 -6.37 11.46
C SER A 114 15.00 -6.56 12.96
N GLY A 115 13.96 -6.89 13.72
CA GLY A 115 14.12 -7.23 15.12
C GLY A 115 15.22 -8.29 15.21
N LYS A 116 16.27 -8.05 16.01
CA LYS A 116 17.24 -9.11 16.31
C LYS A 116 16.42 -10.32 16.74
N GLY A 117 16.57 -11.44 16.01
CA GLY A 117 15.89 -12.68 16.34
C GLY A 117 16.04 -12.95 17.82
N GLY A 118 14.92 -12.99 18.54
CA GLY A 118 14.89 -13.57 19.88
C GLY A 118 15.27 -15.03 19.72
N ALA A 119 16.42 -15.38 20.30
CA ALA A 119 16.81 -16.75 20.55
C ALA A 119 15.79 -17.46 21.44
#